data_AF-A0A5J5B2M8-F1
#
_entry.id   AF-A0A5J5B2M8-F1
#
_cell.length_a   1.000
_cell.length_b   1.000
_cell.length_c   1.000
_cell.angle_alpha   90.00
_cell.angle_beta   90.00
_cell.angle_gamma   90.00
#
_symmetry.space_group_name_H-M   'P 1'
#
loop_
_entity.id
_entity.type
_entity.pdbx_description
1 polymer ?
#
loop_
_entity_poly.entity_id
_entity_poly.type
_entity_poly.pdbx_seq_one_letter_code
_entity_poly.pdbx_strand_id
1 'polypeptide(L)'
;MFGDSIVDTGNNNYLETIVKVNYPPYGKDFMGGKPTGRFCDGKVPSDLFVEELGIKELLPAYLDPTLQNQDLASGVNFASVSYIIIRSVRIVQRIHSEAERDCGRRENKQCFSQQPIYGGGRQQ
;
A
#
# COMPACT_ATOMS: atom_id res chain seq x y z
N MET A 1 1.28 2.11 -5.23
CA MET A 1 1.78 0.72 -5.16
C MET A 1 0.66 -0.20 -4.69
N PHE A 2 0.55 -1.44 -5.19
CA PHE A 2 -0.39 -2.44 -4.68
C PHE A 2 0.39 -3.67 -4.20
N GLY A 3 -0.17 -4.44 -3.28
CA GLY A 3 0.49 -5.64 -2.76
C GLY A 3 -0.14 -6.16 -1.47
N ASP A 4 0.59 -7.06 -0.81
CA ASP A 4 0.22 -7.68 0.47
C ASP A 4 0.90 -6.99 1.67
N SER A 5 0.97 -7.69 2.80
CA SER A 5 1.57 -7.20 4.05
C SER A 5 3.03 -6.77 3.91
N ILE A 6 3.80 -7.39 3.02
CA ILE A 6 5.25 -7.16 2.89
C ILE A 6 5.55 -5.72 2.49
N VAL A 7 4.67 -5.15 1.68
CA VAL A 7 4.79 -3.79 1.18
C VAL A 7 3.73 -2.87 1.77
N ASP A 8 2.99 -3.28 2.81
CA ASP A 8 1.97 -2.45 3.46
C ASP A 8 2.62 -1.37 4.36
N THR A 9 2.25 -0.11 4.13
CA THR A 9 2.74 1.04 4.91
C THR A 9 1.81 1.47 6.04
N GLY A 10 0.71 0.74 6.28
CA GLY A 10 -0.18 0.97 7.41
C GLY A 10 -1.67 1.03 7.07
N ASN A 11 -2.10 0.59 5.87
CA ASN A 11 -3.51 0.65 5.47
C ASN A 11 -4.42 -0.13 6.43
N ASN A 12 -3.94 -1.26 6.97
CA ASN A 12 -4.74 -2.08 7.88
C ASN A 12 -5.12 -1.40 9.20
N ASN A 13 -4.43 -0.34 9.60
CA ASN A 13 -4.81 0.41 10.80
C ASN A 13 -6.20 1.05 10.66
N TYR A 14 -6.55 1.42 9.43
CA TYR A 14 -7.78 2.12 9.07
C TYR A 14 -8.88 1.17 8.56
N LEU A 15 -8.64 -0.14 8.58
CA LEU A 15 -9.63 -1.16 8.28
C LEU A 15 -10.17 -1.80 9.56
N GLU A 16 -11.42 -2.27 9.49
CA GLU A 16 -12.02 -3.14 10.52
C GLU A 16 -11.45 -4.57 10.39
N THR A 17 -10.21 -4.75 10.85
CA THR A 17 -9.52 -6.04 10.84
C THR A 17 -8.79 -6.26 12.16
N ILE A 18 -8.64 -7.53 12.56
CA ILE A 18 -7.78 -7.93 13.66
C ILE A 18 -6.29 -7.91 13.28
N VAL A 19 -5.99 -7.83 11.98
CA VAL A 19 -4.62 -7.90 11.44
C VAL A 19 -4.01 -6.51 11.40
N LYS A 20 -3.74 -5.95 12.58
CA LYS A 20 -3.05 -4.67 12.76
C LYS A 20 -1.67 -4.93 13.34
N VAL A 21 -0.72 -4.06 13.04
CA VAL A 21 0.66 -4.09 13.60
C VAL A 21 1.08 -2.71 14.09
N ASN A 22 0.13 -1.99 14.67
CA ASN A 22 0.35 -0.70 15.32
C ASN A 22 0.71 -0.84 16.81
N TYR A 23 1.44 -1.89 17.19
CA TYR A 23 1.86 -2.19 18.56
C TYR A 23 3.30 -2.72 18.59
N PRO A 24 4.01 -2.64 19.74
CA PRO A 24 5.37 -3.17 19.88
C PRO A 24 5.42 -4.70 19.66
N PRO A 25 6.46 -5.27 19.03
CA PRO A 25 7.77 -4.66 18.76
C PRO A 25 7.87 -3.83 17.47
N TYR A 26 6.82 -3.80 16.64
CA TYR A 26 6.84 -3.16 15.33
C TYR A 26 7.15 -1.66 15.41
N GLY A 27 7.85 -1.15 14.39
CA GLY A 27 8.25 0.27 14.30
C GLY A 27 9.29 0.71 15.34
N LYS A 28 9.93 -0.20 16.08
CA LYS A 28 10.96 0.15 17.07
C LYS A 28 12.13 0.94 16.47
N ASP A 29 12.54 0.57 15.27
CA ASP A 29 13.65 1.22 14.54
C ASP A 29 13.14 2.24 13.52
N PHE A 30 11.82 2.52 13.51
CA PHE A 30 11.17 3.40 12.56
C PHE A 30 10.93 4.79 13.15
N MET A 31 11.58 5.81 12.56
CA MET A 31 11.37 7.26 12.76
C MET A 31 10.65 7.65 14.06
N GLY A 32 11.40 7.63 15.18
CA GLY A 32 10.88 7.96 16.51
C GLY A 32 10.37 6.77 17.32
N GLY A 33 10.60 5.54 16.85
CA GLY A 33 10.29 4.29 17.56
C GLY A 33 8.80 4.03 17.70
N LYS A 34 7.98 4.53 16.75
CA LYS A 34 6.52 4.45 16.82
C LYS A 34 5.99 3.42 15.83
N PRO A 35 5.11 2.49 16.27
CA PRO A 35 4.49 1.53 15.36
C PRO A 35 3.49 2.24 14.43
N THR A 36 3.80 2.28 13.13
CA THR A 36 2.93 2.93 12.13
C THR A 36 2.00 1.98 11.38
N GLY A 37 2.03 0.67 11.69
CA GLY A 37 1.31 -0.36 10.92
C GLY A 37 2.10 -0.95 9.75
N ARG A 38 3.41 -0.66 9.65
CA ARG A 38 4.35 -1.38 8.79
C ARG A 38 4.66 -2.74 9.41
N PHE A 39 4.67 -3.79 8.61
CA PHE A 39 5.01 -5.17 9.05
C PHE A 39 6.52 -5.36 9.22
N CYS A 40 7.20 -4.36 9.78
CA CYS A 40 8.63 -4.32 9.99
C CYS A 40 8.96 -3.40 11.17
N ASP A 41 10.14 -3.54 11.75
CA ASP A 41 10.65 -2.63 12.77
C ASP A 41 11.08 -1.28 12.17
N GLY A 42 11.33 -1.24 10.85
CA GLY A 42 11.78 -0.07 10.09
C GLY A 42 11.00 0.16 8.80
N LYS A 43 11.68 0.72 7.78
CA LYS A 43 11.12 0.95 6.44
C LYS A 43 10.76 -0.38 5.78
N VAL A 44 9.64 -0.41 5.05
CA VAL A 44 9.26 -1.56 4.21
C VAL A 44 9.79 -1.36 2.79
N PRO A 45 9.87 -2.41 1.95
CA PRO A 45 10.43 -2.28 0.60
C PRO A 45 9.81 -1.17 -0.23
N SER A 46 8.50 -0.91 -0.08
CA SER A 46 7.81 0.19 -0.75
C SER A 46 8.36 1.57 -0.41
N ASP A 47 8.80 1.78 0.83
CA ASP A 47 9.44 3.04 1.23
C ASP A 47 10.82 3.17 0.61
N LEU A 48 11.61 2.09 0.65
CA LEU A 48 12.94 2.05 0.05
C LEU A 48 12.89 2.34 -1.45
N PHE A 49 11.89 1.81 -2.16
CA PHE A 49 11.71 2.09 -3.58
C PHE A 49 11.43 3.56 -3.88
N VAL A 50 10.54 4.22 -3.12
CA VAL A 50 10.23 5.63 -3.39
C VAL A 50 11.32 6.59 -2.93
N GLU A 51 12.08 6.17 -1.91
CA GLU A 51 13.26 6.89 -1.43
C GLU A 51 14.39 6.82 -2.44
N GLU A 52 14.70 5.63 -2.97
CA GLU A 52 15.74 5.43 -3.99
C GLU A 52 15.41 6.17 -5.29
N LEU A 53 14.12 6.27 -5.65
CA LEU A 53 13.65 7.04 -6.79
C LEU A 53 13.63 8.56 -6.54
N GLY A 54 13.93 9.02 -5.31
CA GLY A 54 13.90 10.43 -4.94
C GLY A 54 12.51 11.06 -5.01
N ILE A 55 11.45 10.26 -4.99
CA ILE A 55 10.06 10.73 -5.05
C ILE A 55 9.63 11.23 -3.67
N LYS A 56 9.83 10.38 -2.65
CA LYS A 56 9.42 10.61 -1.26
C LYS A 56 10.29 9.79 -0.32
N GLU A 57 10.50 10.29 0.90
CA GLU A 57 11.21 9.53 1.94
C GLU A 57 10.40 8.32 2.44
N LEU A 58 9.07 8.44 2.45
CA LEU A 58 8.13 7.41 2.88
C LEU A 58 6.90 7.42 1.97
N LEU A 59 6.39 6.22 1.68
CA LEU A 59 5.17 6.07 0.89
C LEU A 59 3.95 6.02 1.83
N PRO A 60 3.05 7.01 1.80
CA PRO A 60 1.91 7.03 2.71
C PRO A 60 0.86 5.98 2.33
N ALA A 61 0.15 5.49 3.35
CA ALA A 61 -0.97 4.57 3.19
C ALA A 61 -2.17 5.30 2.58
N TYR A 62 -2.83 4.72 1.58
CA TYR A 62 -3.99 5.32 0.90
C TYR A 62 -5.15 5.64 1.85
N LEU A 63 -5.35 4.82 2.89
CA LEU A 63 -6.43 5.01 3.85
C LEU A 63 -6.09 5.98 4.99
N ASP A 64 -4.92 6.60 4.97
CA ASP A 64 -4.54 7.59 5.96
C ASP A 64 -5.41 8.86 5.80
N PRO A 65 -6.21 9.24 6.81
CA PRO A 65 -7.11 10.40 6.73
C PRO A 65 -6.36 11.74 6.67
N THR A 66 -5.04 11.75 6.93
CA THR A 66 -4.22 12.96 6.88
C THR A 66 -3.69 13.28 5.48
N LEU A 67 -3.89 12.38 4.51
CA LEU A 67 -3.45 12.53 3.12
C LEU A 67 -3.95 13.81 2.48
N GLN A 68 -3.04 14.51 1.80
CA GLN A 68 -3.36 15.67 0.97
C GLN A 68 -3.48 15.27 -0.50
N ASN A 69 -4.13 16.10 -1.32
CA ASN A 69 -4.23 15.86 -2.77
C ASN A 69 -2.86 15.78 -3.46
N GLN A 70 -1.86 16.50 -2.93
CA GLN A 70 -0.48 16.47 -3.42
C GLN A 70 0.17 15.09 -3.19
N ASP A 71 -0.18 14.42 -2.09
CA ASP A 71 0.31 13.08 -1.79
C ASP A 71 -0.24 12.05 -2.76
N LEU A 72 -1.53 12.17 -3.10
CA LEU A 72 -2.18 11.35 -4.12
C LEU A 72 -1.50 11.52 -5.50
N ALA A 73 -1.12 12.75 -5.85
CA ALA A 73 -0.44 13.04 -7.11
C ALA A 73 0.98 12.46 -7.17
N SER A 74 1.73 12.52 -6.06
CA SER A 74 3.08 11.93 -5.95
C SER A 74 3.08 10.39 -5.86
N GLY A 75 1.96 9.80 -5.44
CA GLY A 75 1.80 8.37 -5.27
C GLY A 75 1.54 7.94 -3.83
N VAL A 76 0.69 6.93 -3.69
CA VAL A 76 0.27 6.34 -2.42
C VAL A 76 0.29 4.81 -2.48
N ASN A 77 0.22 4.19 -1.31
CA ASN A 77 0.23 2.75 -1.16
C ASN A 77 -1.16 2.19 -0.90
N PHE A 78 -1.60 1.23 -1.71
CA PHE A 78 -2.86 0.51 -1.59
C PHE A 78 -2.68 -0.92 -1.04
N ALA A 79 -1.46 -1.31 -0.68
CA ALA A 79 -1.16 -2.64 -0.18
C ALA A 79 -1.82 -2.92 1.18
N SER A 80 -2.22 -4.18 1.41
CA SER A 80 -2.80 -4.63 2.67
C SER A 80 -2.55 -6.12 2.85
N VAL A 81 -2.24 -6.56 4.08
CA VAL A 81 -2.13 -7.98 4.49
C VAL A 81 -3.26 -8.87 3.98
N SER A 82 -4.44 -8.26 3.85
CA SER A 82 -5.63 -8.92 3.36
C SER A 82 -5.51 -9.39 1.91
N TYR A 83 -4.55 -8.92 1.11
CA TYR A 83 -4.48 -9.26 -0.32
C TYR A 83 -4.26 -10.77 -0.59
N ILE A 84 -3.61 -11.50 0.31
CA ILE A 84 -3.37 -12.95 0.13
C ILE A 84 -4.53 -13.83 0.66
N ILE A 85 -5.28 -13.36 1.66
CA ILE A 85 -6.46 -14.06 2.22
C ILE A 85 -7.76 -13.66 1.51
N ILE A 86 -7.79 -12.49 0.87
CA ILE A 86 -9.01 -11.82 0.40
C ILE A 86 -9.06 -11.70 -1.14
N ARG A 87 -8.99 -12.84 -1.83
CA ARG A 87 -9.76 -12.97 -3.08
C ARG A 87 -11.24 -13.33 -2.84
N SER A 88 -11.61 -13.66 -1.60
CA SER A 88 -12.93 -14.22 -1.27
C SER A 88 -13.87 -13.30 -0.45
N VAL A 89 -13.41 -12.15 0.07
CA VAL A 89 -14.24 -11.23 0.89
C VAL A 89 -14.55 -9.93 0.13
N ARG A 90 -15.84 -9.54 0.11
CA ARG A 90 -16.38 -8.39 -0.66
C ARG A 90 -15.77 -7.03 -0.30
N ILE A 91 -15.21 -6.88 0.89
CA ILE A 91 -14.65 -5.60 1.38
C ILE A 91 -13.44 -5.17 0.54
N VAL A 92 -12.53 -6.09 0.19
CA VAL A 92 -11.34 -5.74 -0.61
C VAL A 92 -11.67 -5.59 -2.09
N GLN A 93 -12.66 -6.31 -2.63
CA GLN A 93 -13.19 -6.02 -3.97
C GLN A 93 -13.74 -4.59 -4.04
N ARG A 94 -14.39 -4.12 -2.98
CA ARG A 94 -14.86 -2.74 -2.90
C ARG A 94 -13.67 -1.76 -2.87
N ILE A 95 -12.66 -1.97 -2.03
CA ILE A 95 -11.46 -1.10 -1.96
C ILE A 95 -10.70 -1.11 -3.30
N HIS A 96 -10.53 -2.27 -3.94
CA HIS A 96 -9.92 -2.36 -5.26
C HIS A 96 -10.75 -1.63 -6.31
N SER A 97 -12.06 -1.85 -6.34
CA SER A 97 -12.96 -1.13 -7.26
C SER A 97 -13.02 0.38 -6.98
N GLU A 98 -12.82 0.81 -5.73
CA GLU A 98 -12.80 2.21 -5.34
C GLU A 98 -11.46 2.82 -5.71
N ALA A 99 -10.33 2.15 -5.46
CA ALA A 99 -9.02 2.59 -5.92
C ALA A 99 -8.96 2.69 -7.45
N GLU A 100 -9.51 1.70 -8.18
CA GLU A 100 -9.62 1.75 -9.64
C GLU A 100 -10.58 2.83 -10.12
N ARG A 101 -11.73 3.03 -9.45
CA ARG A 101 -12.67 4.12 -9.80
C ARG A 101 -12.09 5.50 -9.50
N ASP A 102 -11.42 5.68 -8.38
CA ASP A 102 -10.78 6.95 -8.00
C ASP A 102 -9.62 7.27 -8.93
N CYS A 103 -8.90 6.24 -9.39
CA CYS A 103 -7.90 6.41 -10.42
C CYS A 103 -8.53 6.68 -11.81
N GLY A 104 -9.64 6.03 -12.15
CA GLY A 104 -10.32 6.18 -13.43
C GLY A 104 -11.14 7.47 -13.60
N ARG A 105 -11.55 8.11 -12.49
CA ARG A 105 -12.38 9.32 -12.52
C ARG A 105 -11.57 10.63 -12.53
N ARG A 106 -10.24 10.58 -12.28
CA ARG A 106 -9.35 11.74 -12.37
C ARG A 106 -8.54 11.66 -13.67
N GLU A 107 -8.99 12.36 -14.71
CA GLU A 107 -8.29 12.48 -15.99
C GLU A 107 -6.90 13.13 -15.83
N ASN A 108 -5.86 12.34 -15.55
CA ASN A 108 -4.52 12.51 -16.10
C ASN A 108 -3.63 11.31 -15.72
N LYS A 109 -3.53 10.36 -16.65
CA LYS A 109 -2.44 9.38 -16.86
C LYS A 109 -1.37 9.22 -15.75
N GLN A 110 -1.68 8.55 -14.64
CA GLN A 110 -0.67 7.74 -13.92
C GLN A 110 -1.24 6.71 -12.93
N CYS A 111 -2.23 5.90 -13.33
CA CYS A 111 -2.24 4.52 -12.81
C CYS A 111 -1.42 3.68 -13.76
N PHE A 112 -0.23 3.27 -13.31
CA PHE A 112 0.46 2.15 -13.91
C PHE A 112 -0.53 1.00 -13.99
N SER A 113 -0.94 0.67 -15.21
CA SER A 113 -1.54 -0.62 -15.50
C SER A 113 -0.55 -1.67 -15.02
N GLN A 114 -0.92 -2.44 -14.01
CA GLN A 114 -0.20 -3.66 -13.72
C GLN A 114 -0.46 -4.59 -14.89
N GLN A 115 0.42 -4.58 -15.88
CA GLN A 115 0.63 -5.80 -16.65
C GLN A 115 1.08 -6.87 -15.65
N PRO A 116 0.50 -8.07 -15.69
CA PRO A 116 0.85 -9.13 -14.76
C PRO A 116 2.32 -9.51 -14.98
N ILE A 117 3.16 -9.22 -14.00
CA ILE A 117 4.54 -9.72 -13.93
C ILE A 117 4.48 -11.16 -13.38
N TYR A 118 3.79 -12.03 -14.09
CA TYR A 118 3.98 -13.47 -14.06
C TYR A 118 4.14 -13.91 -15.51
N GLY A 119 5.35 -13.70 -16.02
CA GLY A 119 5.82 -14.34 -17.25
C GLY A 119 6.02 -15.83 -16.99
N GLY A 120 4.92 -16.59 -16.97
CA GLY A 120 4.94 -18.04 -17.14
C GLY A 120 4.81 -18.34 -18.62
N GLY A 121 5.94 -18.60 -19.28
CA GLY A 121 5.96 -18.98 -20.68
C GLY A 121 5.08 -20.20 -20.96
N ARG A 122 4.40 -20.17 -22.10
CA ARG A 122 4.20 -21.36 -22.91
C ARG A 122 4.07 -20.93 -24.37
N GLN A 123 5.09 -21.30 -25.15
CA GLN A 123 4.99 -21.43 -26.59
C GLN A 123 4.01 -22.57 -26.88
N GLN A 124 2.92 -22.26 -27.58
CA GLN A 124 2.40 -22.92 -28.79
C GLN A 124 0.99 -22.39 -29.07
#